data_AF-A0A2S2NIX8-F1
#
_entry.id   AF-A0A2S2NIX8-F1
#
_cell.length_a   1.000
_cell.length_b   1.000
_cell.length_c   1.000
_cell.angle_alpha   90.00
_cell.angle_beta   90.00
_cell.angle_gamma   90.00
#
_symmetry.space_group_name_H-M   'P 1'
#
loop_
_entity.id
_entity.type
_entity.pdbx_description
1 polymer ?
#
loop_
_entity_poly.entity_id
_entity_poly.type
_entity_poly.pdbx_seq_one_letter_code
_entity_poly.pdbx_strand_id
1 'polypeptide(L)'
;DIESLQNIDKKLTLEIEFENQMINLVTKIGGNNTNNFIKRIFGRLFTNQLATKYSWTGFRNDCQLQNLNLIKIIKNIALKTFNSTEIEFENHVKNWFRHGQQRLNR
;
A
#
# COMPACT_ATOMS: atom_id res chain seq x y z
N ASP A 1 4.24 -8.88 -10.18
CA ASP A 1 3.82 -10.12 -9.46
C ASP A 1 4.30 -10.05 -8.01
N ILE A 2 4.10 -11.10 -7.21
CA ILE A 2 4.45 -11.16 -5.77
C ILE A 2 5.96 -10.98 -5.57
N GLU A 3 6.78 -11.67 -6.35
CA GLU A 3 8.24 -11.61 -6.25
C GLU A 3 8.76 -10.21 -6.53
N SER A 4 8.22 -9.55 -7.57
CA SER A 4 8.55 -8.16 -7.88
C SER A 4 8.29 -7.22 -6.69
N LEU A 5 7.13 -7.36 -6.02
CA LEU A 5 6.81 -6.53 -4.86
C LEU A 5 7.74 -6.82 -3.68
N GLN A 6 8.07 -8.09 -3.43
CA GLN A 6 9.01 -8.48 -2.38
C GLN A 6 10.41 -7.93 -2.64
N ASN A 7 10.85 -7.91 -3.90
CA ASN A 7 12.15 -7.33 -4.28
C ASN A 7 12.16 -5.81 -4.08
N ILE A 8 11.07 -5.11 -4.41
CA ILE A 8 10.91 -3.68 -4.08
C ILE A 8 10.99 -3.47 -2.57
N ASP A 9 10.27 -4.28 -1.77
CA ASP A 9 10.24 -4.12 -0.32
C ASP A 9 11.59 -4.42 0.36
N LYS A 10 12.37 -5.36 -0.20
CA LYS A 10 13.76 -5.60 0.19
C LYS A 10 14.64 -4.40 -0.12
N LYS A 11 14.55 -3.85 -1.34
CA LYS A 11 15.32 -2.65 -1.73
C LYS A 11 15.03 -1.45 -0.84
N LEU A 12 13.76 -1.26 -0.44
CA LEU A 12 13.37 -0.22 0.53
C LEU A 12 14.10 -0.35 1.88
N THR A 13 14.59 -1.54 2.24
CA THR A 13 15.33 -1.76 3.50
C THR A 13 16.84 -1.60 3.31
N LEU A 14 17.37 -1.93 2.13
CA LEU A 14 18.80 -2.00 1.86
C LEU A 14 19.37 -0.72 1.26
N GLU A 15 18.55 0.05 0.55
CA GLU A 15 18.98 1.18 -0.27
C GLU A 15 18.24 2.45 0.16
N ILE A 16 18.91 3.29 0.97
CA ILE A 16 18.32 4.52 1.51
C ILE A 16 17.89 5.51 0.42
N GLU A 17 18.63 5.57 -0.70
CA GLU A 17 18.28 6.42 -1.83
C GLU A 17 16.99 5.94 -2.51
N PHE A 18 16.80 4.62 -2.64
CA PHE A 18 15.57 4.05 -3.18
C PHE A 18 14.38 4.31 -2.24
N GLU A 19 14.59 4.20 -0.93
CA GLU A 19 13.58 4.57 0.07
C GLU A 19 13.16 6.04 -0.07
N ASN A 20 14.13 6.97 -0.16
CA ASN A 20 13.86 8.40 -0.34
C ASN A 20 13.10 8.68 -1.64
N GLN A 21 13.45 8.01 -2.74
CA GLN A 21 12.71 8.13 -4.00
C GLN A 21 11.27 7.65 -3.87
N MET A 22 11.04 6.55 -3.14
CA MET A 22 9.69 6.03 -2.89
C MET A 22 8.88 6.95 -1.98
N ILE A 23 9.47 7.51 -0.92
CA ILE A 23 8.85 8.54 -0.07
C ILE A 23 8.44 9.75 -0.92
N ASN A 24 9.34 10.24 -1.77
CA ASN A 24 9.08 11.37 -2.67
C ASN A 24 7.96 11.05 -3.66
N LEU A 25 7.94 9.86 -4.26
CA LEU A 25 6.88 9.42 -5.16
C LEU A 25 5.52 9.41 -4.45
N VAL A 26 5.44 8.76 -3.30
CA VAL A 26 4.20 8.63 -2.51
C VAL A 26 3.69 10.00 -2.07
N THR A 27 4.58 10.87 -1.61
CA THR A 27 4.25 12.24 -1.20
C THR A 27 3.68 13.06 -2.37
N LYS A 28 4.30 12.98 -3.56
CA LYS A 28 3.85 13.69 -4.77
C LYS A 28 2.50 13.20 -5.31
N ILE A 29 2.15 11.93 -5.11
CA ILE A 29 0.83 11.41 -5.54
C ILE A 29 -0.30 12.13 -4.80
N GLY A 30 -0.12 12.33 -3.48
CA GLY A 30 -1.04 13.06 -2.62
C GLY A 30 -2.49 12.52 -2.63
N GLY A 31 -3.39 13.31 -2.07
CA GLY A 31 -4.82 13.01 -1.99
C GLY A 31 -5.55 14.08 -1.18
N ASN A 32 -6.87 14.09 -1.26
CA ASN A 32 -7.68 15.08 -0.53
C ASN A 32 -8.01 14.62 0.91
N ASN A 33 -7.90 13.32 1.17
CA ASN A 33 -8.07 12.68 2.47
C ASN A 33 -7.43 11.27 2.42
N THR A 34 -7.32 10.59 3.57
CA THR A 34 -6.70 9.27 3.68
C THR A 34 -7.28 8.24 2.71
N ASN A 35 -8.60 8.17 2.59
CA ASN A 35 -9.26 7.22 1.68
C ASN A 35 -8.92 7.50 0.21
N ASN A 36 -8.96 8.77 -0.22
CA ASN A 36 -8.60 9.17 -1.57
C ASN A 36 -7.12 8.92 -1.87
N PHE A 37 -6.25 9.25 -0.92
CA PHE A 37 -4.80 8.98 -0.98
C PHE A 37 -4.51 7.49 -1.19
N ILE A 38 -5.11 6.63 -0.36
CA ILE A 38 -4.99 5.17 -0.46
C ILE A 38 -5.41 4.66 -1.84
N LYS A 39 -6.57 5.10 -2.34
CA LYS A 39 -7.06 4.70 -3.68
C LYS A 39 -6.08 5.10 -4.79
N ARG A 40 -5.53 6.32 -4.72
CA ARG A 40 -4.60 6.85 -5.73
C ARG A 40 -3.27 6.10 -5.72
N ILE A 41 -2.74 5.79 -4.55
CA ILE A 41 -1.45 5.10 -4.42
C ILE A 41 -1.57 3.63 -4.82
N PHE A 42 -2.51 2.89 -4.23
CA PHE A 42 -2.60 1.46 -4.54
C PHE A 42 -3.08 1.19 -5.96
N GLY A 43 -3.86 2.09 -6.57
CA GLY A 43 -4.18 2.02 -7.99
C GLY A 43 -2.96 2.19 -8.91
N ARG A 44 -1.85 2.76 -8.43
CA ARG A 44 -0.58 2.88 -9.19
C ARG A 44 0.40 1.76 -8.86
N LEU A 45 0.45 1.32 -7.60
CA LEU A 45 1.45 0.36 -7.11
C LEU A 45 1.02 -1.10 -7.26
N PHE A 46 -0.28 -1.38 -7.28
CA PHE A 46 -0.82 -2.74 -7.36
C PHE A 46 -1.71 -2.90 -8.58
N THR A 47 -1.45 -3.95 -9.35
CA THR A 47 -2.45 -4.43 -10.31
C THR A 47 -3.61 -5.08 -9.56
N ASN A 48 -4.81 -5.10 -10.16
CA ASN A 48 -5.96 -5.77 -9.54
C ASN A 48 -5.66 -7.26 -9.27
N GLN A 49 -4.95 -7.94 -10.17
CA GLN A 49 -4.52 -9.32 -9.99
C GLN A 49 -3.60 -9.48 -8.77
N LEU A 50 -2.58 -8.64 -8.62
CA LEU A 50 -1.68 -8.69 -7.47
C LEU A 50 -2.43 -8.39 -6.16
N ALA A 51 -3.35 -7.41 -6.18
CA ALA A 51 -4.15 -7.06 -5.01
C ALA A 51 -5.00 -8.23 -4.50
N THR A 52 -5.41 -9.18 -5.36
CA THR A 52 -6.14 -10.38 -4.92
C THR A 52 -5.30 -11.37 -4.11
N LYS A 53 -3.98 -11.21 -4.09
CA LYS A 53 -3.05 -12.11 -3.40
C LYS A 53 -2.60 -11.58 -2.03
N TYR A 54 -3.11 -10.42 -1.63
CA TYR A 54 -2.69 -9.75 -0.41
C TYR A 54 -3.90 -9.42 0.46
N SER A 55 -3.74 -9.62 1.77
CA SER A 55 -4.64 -9.12 2.78
C SER A 55 -3.84 -8.55 3.96
N TRP A 56 -4.52 -7.84 4.86
CA TRP A 56 -3.83 -7.13 5.94
C TRP A 56 -2.96 -8.05 6.80
N THR A 57 -3.54 -9.17 7.26
CA THR A 57 -2.88 -10.15 8.12
C THR A 57 -2.42 -11.42 7.39
N GLY A 58 -2.77 -11.61 6.11
CA GLY A 58 -2.34 -12.78 5.32
C GLY A 58 -3.14 -14.06 5.57
N PHE A 59 -4.47 -13.97 5.58
CA PHE A 59 -5.32 -15.14 5.87
C PHE A 59 -5.43 -16.12 4.70
N ARG A 60 -5.53 -17.42 4.99
CA ARG A 60 -5.93 -18.50 4.05
C ARG A 60 -5.12 -18.63 2.74
N ASN A 61 -3.91 -18.07 2.66
CA ASN A 61 -2.91 -18.09 1.57
C ASN A 61 -2.55 -16.70 1.01
N ASP A 62 -3.14 -15.63 1.52
CA ASP A 62 -2.74 -14.28 1.13
C ASP A 62 -1.39 -13.89 1.73
N CYS A 63 -0.61 -13.12 0.98
CA CYS A 63 0.56 -12.43 1.51
C CYS A 63 0.13 -11.28 2.45
N GLN A 64 0.93 -11.05 3.48
CA GLN A 64 0.62 -10.09 4.53
C GLN A 64 1.09 -8.67 4.17
N LEU A 65 0.18 -7.70 4.19
CA LEU A 65 0.48 -6.28 3.89
C LEU A 65 1.14 -5.55 5.05
N GLN A 66 0.66 -5.76 6.28
CA GLN A 66 1.05 -4.91 7.42
C GLN A 66 2.56 -4.92 7.72
N ASN A 67 3.27 -5.96 7.26
CA ASN A 67 4.71 -6.11 7.49
C ASN A 67 5.57 -5.47 6.39
N LEU A 68 5.00 -5.15 5.23
CA LEU A 68 5.74 -4.54 4.12
C LEU A 68 6.20 -3.13 4.50
N ASN A 69 7.46 -2.82 4.25
CA ASN A 69 8.02 -1.48 4.45
C ASN A 69 7.35 -0.44 3.55
N LEU A 70 6.94 -0.84 2.35
CA LEU A 70 6.12 -0.01 1.47
C LEU A 70 4.84 0.47 2.18
N ILE A 71 4.15 -0.42 2.89
CA ILE A 71 2.90 -0.08 3.60
C ILE A 71 3.19 0.84 4.80
N LYS A 72 4.32 0.64 5.50
CA LYS A 72 4.75 1.52 6.59
C LYS A 72 5.06 2.94 6.10
N ILE A 73 5.75 3.08 4.97
CA ILE A 73 6.04 4.38 4.34
C ILE A 73 4.73 5.11 4.00
N ILE A 74 3.81 4.41 3.32
CA ILE A 74 2.52 4.98 2.92
C ILE A 74 1.70 5.39 4.15
N LYS A 75 1.69 4.56 5.22
CA LYS A 75 1.03 4.86 6.49
C LYS A 75 1.61 6.14 7.11
N ASN A 76 2.93 6.21 7.26
CA ASN A 76 3.59 7.35 7.88
C ASN A 76 3.32 8.66 7.15
N ILE A 77 3.28 8.64 5.82
CA ILE A 77 2.92 9.81 5.01
C ILE A 77 1.44 10.15 5.21
N ALA A 78 0.55 9.16 5.19
CA ALA A 78 -0.88 9.40 5.40
C ALA A 78 -1.16 10.09 6.75
N LEU A 79 -0.57 9.60 7.84
CA LEU A 79 -0.78 10.15 9.19
C LEU A 79 -0.16 11.55 9.36
N LYS A 80 0.91 11.87 8.64
CA LYS A 80 1.54 13.20 8.67
C LYS A 80 0.77 14.22 7.83
N THR A 81 0.22 13.79 6.70
CA THR A 81 -0.45 14.69 5.74
C THR A 81 -1.94 14.86 6.05
N PHE A 82 -2.58 13.82 6.55
CA PHE A 82 -4.00 13.80 6.88
C PHE A 82 -4.14 13.63 8.39
N ASN A 83 -5.06 14.36 9.03
CA ASN A 83 -5.39 14.18 10.45
C ASN A 83 -6.15 12.87 10.68
N SER A 84 -5.48 11.76 10.38
CA SER A 84 -5.99 10.40 10.28
C SER A 84 -5.41 9.58 11.41
N THR A 85 -6.16 8.57 11.84
CA THR A 85 -5.66 7.58 12.82
C THR A 85 -5.08 6.35 12.13
N GLU A 86 -4.28 5.57 12.84
CA GLU A 86 -3.77 4.29 12.33
C GLU A 86 -4.91 3.33 11.95
N ILE A 87 -5.96 3.27 12.77
CA ILE A 87 -7.10 2.39 12.55
C ILE A 87 -7.91 2.81 11.31
N GLU A 88 -8.05 4.12 11.06
CA GLU A 88 -8.71 4.63 9.86
C GLU A 88 -7.92 4.26 8.60
N PHE A 89 -6.61 4.45 8.63
CA PHE A 89 -5.72 4.03 7.54
C PHE A 89 -5.86 2.53 7.26
N GLU A 90 -5.71 1.69 8.28
CA GLU A 90 -5.82 0.23 8.19
C GLU A 90 -7.17 -0.20 7.59
N ASN A 91 -8.27 0.37 8.07
CA ASN A 91 -9.60 0.06 7.58
C ASN A 91 -9.76 0.41 6.09
N HIS A 92 -9.22 1.55 5.65
CA HIS A 92 -9.24 1.93 4.24
C HIS A 92 -8.36 1.00 3.38
N VAL A 93 -7.18 0.61 3.85
CA VAL A 93 -6.32 -0.37 3.15
C VAL A 93 -7.03 -1.71 3.04
N LYS A 94 -7.54 -2.27 4.16
CA LYS A 94 -8.31 -3.52 4.19
C LYS A 94 -9.46 -3.50 3.20
N ASN A 95 -10.26 -2.44 3.22
CA ASN A 95 -11.40 -2.30 2.30
C ASN A 95 -10.93 -2.27 0.85
N TRP A 96 -9.86 -1.53 0.52
CA TRP A 96 -9.35 -1.48 -0.84
C TRP A 96 -8.90 -2.87 -1.33
N PHE A 97 -8.10 -3.60 -0.56
CA PHE A 97 -7.63 -4.94 -0.96
C PHE A 97 -8.76 -5.98 -0.99
N ARG A 98 -9.72 -5.92 -0.06
CA ARG A 98 -10.92 -6.80 -0.08
C ARG A 98 -11.70 -6.69 -1.39
N HIS A 99 -11.79 -5.50 -1.97
CA HIS A 99 -12.46 -5.28 -3.25
C HIS A 99 -11.57 -5.57 -4.48
N GLY A 100 -10.36 -6.12 -4.29
CA GLY A 100 -9.43 -6.47 -5.37
C GLY A 100 -10.03 -7.43 -6.39
N GLN A 101 -10.68 -8.51 -5.92
CA GLN A 101 -11.35 -9.48 -6.81
C GLN A 101 -12.48 -8.84 -7.61
N GLN A 102 -13.27 -7.96 -6.97
CA GLN A 102 -14.33 -7.23 -7.66
C GLN A 102 -13.79 -6.28 -8.72
N ARG A 103 -12.63 -5.64 -8.48
CA ARG A 103 -11.97 -4.79 -9.49
C ARG A 103 -11.33 -5.60 -10.61
N LEU A 104 -10.87 -6.82 -10.35
CA LEU A 104 -10.30 -7.70 -11.36
C LEU A 104 -11.36 -8.19 -12.36
N ASN A 105 -12.59 -8.38 -11.90
CA ASN A 105 -13.70 -8.90 -12.69
C ASN A 105 -14.51 -7.81 -13.43
N ARG A 106 -14.07 -6.54 -13.41
CA ARG A 106 -14.67 -5.42 -14.13
C ARG A 106 -13.88 -5.15 -15.41
#